data_AF-A0A9P4SF78-F1
#
_entry.id   AF-A0A9P4SF78-F1
#
_cell.length_a   1.000
_cell.length_b   1.000
_cell.length_c   1.000
_cell.angle_alpha   90.00
_cell.angle_beta   90.00
_cell.angle_gamma   90.00
#
_symmetry.space_group_name_H-M   'P 1'
#
loop_
_entity.id
_entity.type
_entity.pdbx_description
1 polymer ?
#
loop_
_entity_poly.entity_id
_entity_poly.type
_entity_poly.pdbx_seq_one_letter_code
_entity_poly.pdbx_strand_id
1 'polypeptide(L)'
;MNELSKAAPNLVPKPHAWGRLNVSHPNTYYFLCDFIKWTDQNPDSIQLCAKLVKLHKYSKSPTNMFGFHIVTLRGNLSPPTTWNSSWVEFSIQLLRGAVRLDQQINGTWKNLGHHVGRLITHLVPQVLGPLVADTRSVKPSLIHRDLWDGNIKTGSETGEVCVFDASAYCAH
;
A
#
# COMPACT_ATOMS: atom_id res chain seq x y z
N MET A 1 5.89 -7.24 1.13
CA MET A 1 5.60 -8.57 1.71
C MET A 1 6.30 -8.84 3.04
N ASN A 2 7.64 -8.75 3.15
CA ASN A 2 8.36 -9.03 4.41
C ASN A 2 7.79 -8.28 5.64
N GLU A 3 7.60 -6.97 5.53
CA GLU A 3 7.09 -6.17 6.66
C GLU A 3 5.64 -6.52 7.04
N LEU A 4 4.79 -6.88 6.07
CA LEU A 4 3.43 -7.36 6.35
C LEU A 4 3.45 -8.70 7.06
N SER A 5 4.29 -9.64 6.60
CA SER A 5 4.43 -10.97 7.21
C SER A 5 4.93 -10.90 8.66
N LYS A 6 5.84 -9.96 8.97
CA LYS A 6 6.29 -9.69 10.34
C LYS A 6 5.19 -9.07 11.21
N ALA A 7 4.46 -8.09 10.69
CA ALA A 7 3.45 -7.33 11.45
C ALA A 7 2.14 -8.10 11.66
N ALA A 8 1.77 -8.97 10.70
CA ALA A 8 0.58 -9.80 10.75
C ALA A 8 0.88 -11.19 10.16
N PRO A 9 1.49 -12.09 10.96
CA PRO A 9 1.67 -13.47 10.55
C PRO A 9 0.32 -14.09 10.14
N ASN A 10 0.31 -14.87 9.07
CA ASN A 10 -0.88 -15.52 8.49
C ASN A 10 -1.93 -14.58 7.85
N LEU A 11 -1.66 -13.28 7.71
CA LEU A 11 -2.48 -12.39 6.88
C LEU A 11 -2.00 -12.37 5.42
N VAL A 12 -0.73 -12.68 5.17
CA VAL A 12 -0.13 -12.70 3.83
C VAL A 12 0.64 -14.00 3.60
N PRO A 13 0.84 -14.46 2.35
CA PRO A 13 1.74 -15.57 2.07
C PRO A 13 3.14 -15.23 2.59
N LYS A 14 3.78 -16.15 3.32
CA LYS A 14 5.11 -15.90 3.88
C LYS A 14 6.11 -15.75 2.73
N PRO A 15 6.81 -14.61 2.61
CA PRO A 15 7.89 -14.45 1.65
C PRO A 15 9.11 -15.26 2.09
N HIS A 16 9.73 -15.98 1.15
CA HIS A 16 10.91 -16.81 1.39
C HIS A 16 12.17 -16.21 0.76
N ALA A 17 12.09 -15.78 -0.50
CA ALA A 17 13.22 -15.22 -1.22
C ALA A 17 12.76 -14.33 -2.39
N TRP A 18 13.67 -13.49 -2.85
CA TRP A 18 13.53 -12.76 -4.11
C TRP A 18 14.93 -12.48 -4.65
N GLY A 19 15.02 -12.24 -5.95
CA GLY A 19 16.30 -11.93 -6.56
C GLY A 19 16.23 -11.80 -8.07
N ARG A 20 17.40 -11.60 -8.66
CA ARG A 20 17.59 -11.61 -10.12
C ARG A 20 18.03 -13.00 -10.55
N LEU A 21 17.50 -13.48 -11.68
CA LEU A 21 17.97 -14.71 -12.30
C LEU A 21 19.30 -14.45 -13.01
N ASN A 22 20.29 -15.31 -12.76
CA ASN A 22 21.64 -15.16 -13.35
C ASN A 22 21.70 -15.57 -14.83
N VAL A 23 20.71 -16.33 -15.31
CA VAL A 23 20.74 -17.01 -16.60
C VAL A 23 19.69 -16.48 -17.59
N SER A 24 19.11 -15.30 -17.33
CA SER A 24 18.04 -14.75 -18.15
C SER A 24 18.48 -13.55 -18.99
N HIS A 25 18.11 -13.56 -20.28
CA HIS A 25 18.10 -12.39 -21.14
C HIS A 25 16.71 -12.26 -21.77
N PRO A 26 15.96 -11.17 -21.51
CA PRO A 26 16.32 -9.98 -20.71
C PRO A 26 16.44 -10.25 -19.21
N ASN A 27 16.85 -9.24 -18.43
CA ASN A 27 16.90 -9.32 -16.97
C ASN A 27 15.53 -9.75 -16.42
N THR A 28 15.52 -10.86 -15.68
CA THR A 28 14.32 -11.40 -15.06
C THR A 28 14.55 -11.53 -13.56
N TYR A 29 13.49 -11.30 -12.80
CA TYR A 29 13.49 -11.34 -11.35
C TYR A 29 12.48 -12.37 -10.88
N TYR A 30 12.68 -12.89 -9.68
CA TYR A 30 11.78 -13.85 -9.06
C TYR A 30 11.39 -13.41 -7.65
N PHE A 31 10.24 -13.90 -7.21
CA PHE A 31 9.77 -13.81 -5.84
C PHE A 31 9.20 -15.18 -5.45
N LEU A 32 9.65 -15.71 -4.31
CA LEU A 32 9.20 -16.97 -3.74
C LEU A 32 8.47 -16.70 -2.43
N CYS A 33 7.29 -17.29 -2.29
CA CYS A 33 6.48 -17.23 -1.08
C CYS A 33 5.70 -18.53 -0.89
N ASP A 34 4.95 -18.64 0.20
CA ASP A 34 4.07 -19.80 0.44
C ASP A 34 3.14 -20.07 -0.75
N PHE A 35 3.02 -21.35 -1.11
CA PHE A 35 1.95 -21.81 -1.98
C PHE A 35 0.72 -22.09 -1.12
N ILE A 36 -0.37 -21.37 -1.36
CA ILE A 36 -1.63 -21.53 -0.61
C ILE A 36 -2.70 -21.96 -1.60
N LYS A 37 -3.38 -23.06 -1.28
CA LYS A 37 -4.58 -23.49 -2.02
C LYS A 37 -5.76 -22.63 -1.58
N TRP A 38 -6.45 -22.06 -2.55
CA TRP A 38 -7.57 -21.15 -2.30
C TRP A 38 -8.91 -21.87 -2.47
N THR A 39 -9.91 -21.40 -1.74
CA THR A 39 -11.32 -21.70 -2.07
C THR A 39 -11.85 -20.69 -3.08
N ASP A 40 -12.87 -21.10 -3.85
CA ASP A 40 -13.65 -20.18 -4.69
C ASP A 40 -14.74 -19.40 -3.93
N GLN A 41 -14.91 -19.70 -2.63
CA GLN A 41 -15.85 -18.98 -1.78
C GLN A 41 -15.38 -17.55 -1.50
N ASN A 42 -16.36 -16.67 -1.26
CA ASN A 42 -16.07 -15.30 -0.85
C ASN A 42 -15.35 -15.30 0.51
N PRO A 43 -14.35 -14.42 0.70
CA PRO A 43 -13.69 -14.22 1.98
C PRO A 43 -14.69 -13.86 3.09
N ASP A 44 -14.50 -14.41 4.29
CA ASP A 44 -15.26 -14.00 5.47
C ASP A 44 -14.90 -12.55 5.82
N SER A 45 -15.89 -11.65 5.73
CA SER A 45 -15.72 -10.21 5.96
C SER A 45 -15.40 -9.88 7.42
N ILE A 46 -15.92 -10.63 8.38
CA ILE A 46 -15.65 -10.45 9.81
C ILE A 46 -14.20 -10.81 10.09
N GLN A 47 -13.74 -11.95 9.55
CA GLN A 47 -12.35 -12.38 9.71
C GLN A 47 -11.37 -11.41 9.04
N LEU A 48 -11.67 -10.98 7.81
CA LEU A 48 -10.88 -9.98 7.08
C LEU A 48 -10.75 -8.69 7.91
N CYS A 49 -11.87 -8.12 8.35
CA CYS A 49 -11.89 -6.90 9.16
C CYS A 49 -11.07 -7.07 10.45
N ALA A 50 -11.24 -8.18 11.17
CA ALA A 50 -10.51 -8.45 12.40
C ALA A 50 -8.99 -8.50 12.17
N LYS A 51 -8.52 -9.13 11.09
CA LYS A 51 -7.09 -9.20 10.74
C LYS A 51 -6.54 -7.81 10.33
N LEU A 52 -7.29 -7.04 9.52
CA LEU A 52 -6.87 -5.71 9.08
C LEU A 52 -6.81 -4.71 10.23
N VAL A 53 -7.79 -4.73 11.15
CA VAL A 53 -7.78 -3.90 12.35
C VAL A 53 -6.55 -4.21 13.20
N LYS A 54 -6.20 -5.50 13.39
CA LYS A 54 -4.96 -5.89 14.09
C LYS A 54 -3.72 -5.33 13.40
N LEU A 55 -3.61 -5.49 12.07
CA LEU A 55 -2.48 -4.96 11.30
C LEU A 55 -2.34 -3.44 11.48
N HIS A 56 -3.40 -2.66 11.21
CA HIS A 56 -3.33 -1.21 11.27
C HIS A 56 -3.11 -0.71 12.70
N LYS A 57 -3.77 -1.31 13.69
CA LYS A 57 -3.66 -0.90 15.09
C LYS A 57 -2.29 -1.19 15.69
N TYR A 58 -1.67 -2.32 15.37
CA TYR A 58 -0.44 -2.77 16.04
C TYR A 58 0.84 -2.63 15.23
N SER A 59 0.77 -2.48 13.91
CA SER A 59 1.96 -2.12 13.12
C SER A 59 2.54 -0.77 13.56
N LYS A 60 3.85 -0.62 13.42
CA LYS A 60 4.57 0.62 13.75
C LYS A 60 5.43 1.02 12.56
N SER A 61 5.32 2.29 12.16
CA SER A 61 6.30 2.86 11.25
C SER A 61 7.67 2.90 11.93
N PRO A 62 8.74 2.41 11.28
CA PRO A 62 10.09 2.41 11.87
C PRO A 62 10.63 3.82 12.13
N THR A 63 10.06 4.85 11.48
CA THR A 63 10.46 6.25 11.60
C THR A 63 9.43 7.10 12.32
N ASN A 64 8.28 6.53 12.73
CA ASN A 64 7.08 7.26 13.14
C ASN A 64 6.58 8.27 12.07
N MET A 65 6.93 8.08 10.80
CA MET A 65 6.51 8.91 9.67
C MET A 65 5.69 8.09 8.66
N PHE A 66 4.99 8.76 7.76
CA PHE A 66 4.32 8.16 6.60
C PHE A 66 5.33 7.88 5.49
N GLY A 67 5.16 6.79 4.76
CA GLY A 67 6.08 6.38 3.70
C GLY A 67 6.61 4.96 3.83
N PHE A 68 7.68 4.68 3.10
CA PHE A 68 8.33 3.38 3.10
C PHE A 68 9.83 3.51 2.78
N HIS A 69 10.61 2.52 3.22
CA HIS A 69 12.07 2.52 3.08
C HIS A 69 12.54 2.20 1.65
N ILE A 70 11.66 1.61 0.83
CA ILE A 70 11.88 1.35 -0.59
C ILE A 70 10.66 1.84 -1.38
N VAL A 71 10.86 2.13 -2.66
CA VAL A 71 9.75 2.45 -3.54
C VAL A 71 8.99 1.17 -3.89
N THR A 72 7.75 1.06 -3.43
CA THR A 72 6.86 -0.05 -3.81
C THR A 72 6.17 0.22 -5.13
N LEU A 73 5.76 -0.84 -5.83
CA LEU A 73 4.97 -0.74 -7.06
C LEU A 73 3.54 -1.22 -6.82
N ARG A 74 2.57 -0.58 -7.49
CA ARG A 74 1.20 -1.10 -7.70
C ARG A 74 0.99 -1.20 -9.19
N GLY A 75 1.08 -2.41 -9.74
CA GLY A 75 1.31 -2.59 -11.17
C GLY A 75 2.52 -1.75 -11.62
N ASN A 76 2.31 -0.88 -12.61
CA ASN A 76 3.37 -0.01 -13.14
C ASN A 76 3.49 1.33 -12.39
N LEU A 77 2.71 1.55 -11.33
CA LEU A 77 2.69 2.80 -10.60
C LEU A 77 3.69 2.78 -9.44
N SER A 78 4.65 3.68 -9.51
CA SER A 78 5.72 3.89 -8.53
C SER A 78 5.44 5.16 -7.71
N PRO A 79 4.62 5.09 -6.64
CA PRO A 79 4.33 6.25 -5.81
C PRO A 79 5.60 6.77 -5.11
N PRO A 80 5.77 8.10 -5.00
CA PRO A 80 6.83 8.70 -4.19
C PRO A 80 6.53 8.43 -2.72
N THR A 81 7.11 7.37 -2.17
CA THR A 81 6.88 6.89 -0.80
C THR A 81 7.95 7.33 0.18
N THR A 82 8.76 8.33 -0.19
CA THR A 82 9.74 8.95 0.70
C THR A 82 9.08 9.44 1.99
N TRP A 83 9.76 9.24 3.11
CA TRP A 83 9.23 9.53 4.44
C TRP A 83 8.78 10.98 4.59
N ASN A 84 7.60 11.16 5.20
CA ASN A 84 7.02 12.46 5.50
C ASN A 84 6.31 12.42 6.86
N SER A 85 6.54 13.41 7.72
CA SER A 85 5.96 13.46 9.07
C SER A 85 4.51 13.94 9.08
N SER A 86 4.05 14.60 8.01
CA SER A 86 2.70 15.13 7.89
C SER A 86 1.86 14.24 6.97
N TRP A 87 0.72 13.77 7.47
CA TRP A 87 -0.25 13.00 6.67
C TRP A 87 -0.77 13.81 5.48
N VAL A 88 -1.01 15.11 5.69
CA VAL A 88 -1.50 16.03 4.67
C VAL A 88 -0.47 16.19 3.55
N GLU A 89 0.79 16.49 3.91
CA GLU A 89 1.86 16.65 2.92
C GLU A 89 2.19 15.34 2.21
N PHE A 90 2.15 14.20 2.92
CA PHE A 90 2.35 12.90 2.31
C PHE A 90 1.25 12.57 1.29
N SER A 91 -0.01 12.90 1.59
CA SER A 91 -1.13 12.71 0.65
C SER A 91 -0.97 13.59 -0.60
N ILE A 92 -0.53 14.84 -0.44
CA ILE A 92 -0.21 15.75 -1.56
C ILE A 92 0.96 15.19 -2.38
N GLN A 93 1.99 14.67 -1.72
CA GLN A 93 3.15 14.03 -2.35
C GLN A 93 2.71 12.85 -3.24
N LEU A 94 1.83 11.96 -2.74
CA LEU A 94 1.29 10.85 -3.51
C LEU A 94 0.48 11.32 -4.74
N LEU A 95 -0.39 12.32 -4.57
CA LEU A 95 -1.19 12.90 -5.67
C LEU A 95 -0.30 13.53 -6.76
N ARG A 96 0.68 14.35 -6.36
CA ARG A 96 1.65 14.96 -7.29
C ARG A 96 2.47 13.89 -8.01
N GLY A 97 2.84 12.82 -7.30
CA GLY A 97 3.53 11.67 -7.88
C GLY A 97 2.72 10.99 -8.99
N ALA A 98 1.44 10.74 -8.73
CA ALA A 98 0.54 10.14 -9.70
C ALA A 98 0.39 11.00 -10.97
N VAL A 99 0.18 12.31 -10.83
CA VAL A 99 0.09 13.23 -11.98
C VAL A 99 1.40 13.30 -12.75
N ARG A 100 2.54 13.34 -12.06
CA ARG A 100 3.85 13.36 -12.72
C ARG A 100 4.08 12.10 -13.54
N LEU A 101 3.71 10.93 -13.00
CA LEU A 101 3.85 9.67 -13.71
C LEU A 101 2.92 9.60 -14.92
N ASP A 102 1.67 10.03 -14.78
CA ASP A 102 0.74 10.17 -15.90
C ASP A 102 1.31 11.08 -17.00
N GLN A 103 1.84 12.25 -16.63
CA GLN A 103 2.47 13.18 -17.58
C GLN A 103 3.68 12.57 -18.31
N GLN A 104 4.46 11.72 -17.64
CA GLN A 104 5.61 11.06 -18.24
C GLN A 104 5.19 9.98 -19.25
N ILE A 105 4.10 9.27 -18.99
CA ILE A 105 3.64 8.15 -19.82
C ILE A 105 2.75 8.66 -20.97
N ASN A 106 1.81 9.55 -20.66
CA ASN A 106 0.73 9.96 -21.56
C ASN A 106 0.89 11.40 -22.10
N GLY A 107 1.92 12.12 -21.66
CA GLY A 107 2.14 13.52 -22.01
C GLY A 107 1.36 14.50 -21.13
N THR A 108 1.57 15.79 -21.35
CA THR A 108 1.01 16.83 -20.48
C THR A 108 -0.48 17.05 -20.73
N TRP A 109 -1.30 16.79 -19.71
CA TRP A 109 -2.71 17.20 -19.70
C TRP A 109 -2.94 18.42 -18.79
N LYS A 110 -3.01 19.61 -19.40
CA LYS A 110 -3.09 20.90 -18.67
C LYS A 110 -4.31 20.99 -17.75
N ASN A 111 -5.48 20.54 -18.21
CA ASN A 111 -6.71 20.60 -17.43
C ASN A 111 -6.64 19.71 -16.19
N LEU A 112 -6.11 18.48 -16.33
CA LEU A 112 -5.88 17.60 -15.18
C LEU A 112 -4.95 18.24 -14.16
N GLY A 113 -3.82 18.80 -14.61
CA GLY A 113 -2.89 19.52 -13.73
C GLY A 113 -3.55 20.68 -12.98
N HIS A 114 -4.38 21.47 -13.67
CA HIS A 114 -5.15 22.55 -13.05
C HIS A 114 -6.14 22.03 -11.99
N HIS A 115 -6.90 20.97 -12.30
CA HIS A 115 -7.86 20.39 -11.36
C HIS A 115 -7.18 19.77 -10.14
N VAL A 116 -6.05 19.08 -10.32
CA VAL A 116 -5.28 18.54 -9.19
C VAL A 116 -4.69 19.66 -8.33
N GLY A 117 -4.22 20.75 -8.94
CA GLY A 117 -3.80 21.95 -8.22
C GLY A 117 -4.91 22.53 -7.34
N ARG A 118 -6.14 22.63 -7.87
CA ARG A 118 -7.32 23.07 -7.10
C ARG A 118 -7.69 22.09 -5.99
N LEU A 119 -7.64 20.78 -6.26
CA LEU A 119 -7.89 19.73 -5.26
C LEU A 119 -6.91 19.84 -4.10
N ILE A 120 -5.62 19.99 -4.39
CA ILE A 120 -4.58 20.16 -3.37
C ILE A 120 -4.79 21.45 -2.57
N THR A 121 -5.11 22.55 -3.23
CA THR A 121 -5.23 23.87 -2.58
C THR A 121 -6.47 23.98 -1.71
N HIS A 122 -7.60 23.42 -2.15
CA HIS A 122 -8.89 23.64 -1.51
C HIS A 122 -9.45 22.42 -0.80
N LEU A 123 -9.39 21.23 -1.41
CA LEU A 123 -10.06 20.04 -0.86
C LEU A 123 -9.20 19.31 0.16
N VAL A 124 -7.91 19.13 -0.11
CA VAL A 124 -7.02 18.41 0.80
C VAL A 124 -7.02 19.02 2.22
N PRO A 125 -6.89 20.35 2.41
CA PRO A 125 -6.96 20.93 3.74
C PRO A 125 -8.31 20.72 4.43
N GLN A 126 -9.43 20.76 3.68
CA GLN A 126 -10.76 20.58 4.24
C GLN A 126 -11.04 19.14 4.66
N VAL A 127 -10.53 18.15 3.90
CA VAL A 127 -10.78 16.73 4.16
C VAL A 127 -9.77 16.14 5.15
N LEU A 128 -8.48 16.46 4.99
CA LEU A 128 -7.41 15.88 5.81
C LEU A 128 -7.00 16.77 6.98
N GLY A 129 -7.17 18.09 6.88
CA GLY A 129 -6.85 19.02 7.96
C GLY A 129 -7.56 18.71 9.28
N PRO A 130 -8.88 18.41 9.28
CA PRO A 130 -9.58 18.02 10.50
C PRO A 130 -9.02 16.75 11.16
N LEU A 131 -8.35 15.85 10.44
CA LEU A 131 -7.78 14.63 11.02
C LEU A 131 -6.53 14.91 11.87
N VAL A 132 -5.90 16.07 11.68
CA VAL A 132 -4.65 16.48 12.34
C VAL A 132 -4.75 17.82 13.06
N ALA A 133 -5.97 18.34 13.22
CA ALA A 133 -6.23 19.60 13.92
C ALA A 133 -6.32 19.38 15.44
N ASP A 134 -6.02 20.45 16.19
CA ASP A 134 -6.06 20.49 17.65
C ASP A 134 -5.09 19.46 18.26
N THR A 135 -5.60 18.56 19.10
CA THR A 135 -4.84 17.48 19.74
C THR A 135 -4.93 16.16 18.95
N ARG A 136 -5.53 16.15 17.76
CA ARG A 136 -5.66 14.93 16.94
C ARG A 136 -4.37 14.66 16.18
N SER A 137 -4.04 13.39 16.05
CA SER A 137 -2.91 12.93 15.26
C SER A 137 -3.29 11.69 14.48
N VAL A 138 -2.86 11.63 13.23
CA VAL A 138 -2.96 10.42 12.42
C VAL A 138 -1.73 9.56 12.70
N LYS A 139 -1.94 8.29 13.08
CA LYS A 139 -0.88 7.33 13.28
C LYS A 139 -0.46 6.72 11.93
N PRO A 140 0.84 6.78 11.55
CA PRO A 140 1.34 6.00 10.42
C PRO A 140 1.26 4.49 10.71
N SER A 141 0.43 3.80 9.94
CA SER A 141 0.13 2.38 10.06
C SER A 141 0.51 1.66 8.78
N LEU A 142 1.07 0.45 8.89
CA LEU A 142 1.41 -0.35 7.71
C LEU A 142 0.13 -0.82 7.02
N ILE A 143 -0.06 -0.46 5.76
CA ILE A 143 -1.23 -0.82 4.95
C ILE A 143 -0.86 -1.74 3.78
N HIS A 144 -1.84 -2.51 3.28
CA HIS A 144 -1.69 -3.32 2.06
C HIS A 144 -1.64 -2.47 0.77
N ARG A 145 -2.38 -1.35 0.77
CA ARG A 145 -2.62 -0.40 -0.34
C ARG A 145 -3.38 -0.93 -1.56
N ASP A 146 -3.15 -2.16 -2.00
CA ASP A 146 -3.87 -2.73 -3.15
C ASP A 146 -4.90 -3.77 -2.71
N LEU A 147 -5.73 -3.38 -1.75
CA LEU A 147 -6.72 -4.27 -1.14
C LEU A 147 -8.07 -4.14 -1.87
N TRP A 148 -8.38 -5.12 -2.69
CA TRP A 148 -9.63 -5.28 -3.44
C TRP A 148 -9.91 -6.78 -3.61
N ASP A 149 -11.11 -7.16 -4.03
CA ASP A 149 -11.56 -8.56 -4.03
C ASP A 149 -10.64 -9.53 -4.81
N GLY A 150 -9.93 -9.04 -5.84
CA GLY A 150 -8.95 -9.84 -6.59
C GLY A 150 -7.71 -10.25 -5.80
N ASN A 151 -7.41 -9.53 -4.71
CA ASN A 151 -6.23 -9.71 -3.87
C ASN A 151 -6.56 -10.30 -2.49
N ILE A 152 -7.76 -10.87 -2.33
CA ILE A 152 -8.23 -11.46 -1.07
C ILE A 152 -8.77 -12.85 -1.37
N LYS A 153 -8.26 -13.86 -0.65
CA LYS A 153 -8.72 -15.25 -0.77
C LYS A 153 -8.73 -15.94 0.58
N THR A 154 -9.49 -17.03 0.67
CA THR A 154 -9.52 -17.91 1.85
C THR A 154 -8.72 -19.17 1.56
N GLY A 155 -7.79 -19.52 2.44
CA GLY A 155 -7.02 -20.76 2.34
C GLY A 155 -7.92 -21.97 2.57
N SER A 156 -7.91 -22.94 1.66
CA SER A 156 -8.78 -24.12 1.73
C SER A 156 -8.44 -25.05 2.90
N GLU A 157 -7.17 -25.07 3.32
CA GLU A 157 -6.69 -25.94 4.39
C GLU A 157 -6.89 -25.30 5.78
N THR A 158 -6.78 -23.98 5.88
CA THR A 158 -6.84 -23.25 7.16
C THR A 158 -8.20 -22.59 7.43
N GLY A 159 -9.01 -22.37 6.38
CA GLY A 159 -10.20 -21.52 6.46
C GLY A 159 -9.89 -20.06 6.76
N GLU A 160 -8.63 -19.63 6.62
CA GLU A 160 -8.21 -18.27 6.93
C GLU A 160 -8.13 -17.38 5.70
N VAL A 161 -8.64 -16.15 5.85
CA VAL A 161 -8.43 -15.06 4.90
C VAL A 161 -6.95 -14.67 4.83
N CYS A 162 -6.49 -14.51 3.60
CA CYS A 162 -5.16 -14.10 3.23
C CYS A 162 -5.26 -13.01 2.15
N VAL A 163 -4.35 -12.04 2.20
CA VAL A 163 -4.23 -10.95 1.22
C VAL A 163 -2.86 -11.05 0.53
N PHE A 164 -2.81 -10.74 -0.76
CA PHE A 164 -1.61 -10.89 -1.58
C PHE A 164 -1.48 -9.75 -2.60
N ASP A 165 -0.33 -9.72 -3.29
CA ASP A 165 0.02 -8.65 -4.24
C ASP A 165 0.03 -7.24 -3.61
N ALA A 166 0.66 -7.15 -2.43
CA ALA A 166 0.69 -5.91 -1.67
C ALA A 166 1.67 -4.87 -2.23
N SER A 167 1.24 -3.61 -2.22
CA SER A 167 2.06 -2.44 -2.52
C SER A 167 2.27 -1.58 -1.26
N ALA A 168 2.75 -2.24 -0.21
CA ALA A 168 2.64 -1.74 1.17
C ALA A 168 3.47 -0.49 1.48
N TYR A 169 2.92 0.41 2.29
CA TYR A 169 3.65 1.50 2.94
C TYR A 169 2.96 1.94 4.23
N CYS A 170 3.56 2.84 5.00
CA CYS A 170 2.94 3.42 6.19
C CYS A 170 2.07 4.62 5.82
N ALA A 171 0.77 4.55 6.13
CA ALA A 171 -0.26 5.54 5.78
C ALA A 171 -1.23 5.77 6.95
N HIS A 172 -2.27 6.58 6.74
CA HIS A 172 -3.44 6.58 7.62
C HIS A 172 -4.18 5.24 7.55
#